data_AF-A8SKA1-F1
#
_entry.id   AF-A8SKA1-F1
#
_cell.length_a   1.000
_cell.length_b   1.000
_cell.length_c   1.000
_cell.angle_alpha   90.00
_cell.angle_beta   90.00
_cell.angle_gamma   90.00
#
_symmetry.space_group_name_H-M   'P 1'
#
loop_
_entity.id
_entity.type
_entity.pdbx_description
1 polymer ?
#
loop_
_entity_poly.entity_id
_entity_poly.type
_entity_poly.pdbx_seq_one_letter_code
_entity_poly.pdbx_strand_id
1 'polypeptide(L)'
;MANRIRNERLEIKLTEEEKALFEEKKRLAKCRNMSHFIRKCVLEKEIYQVDLEPFRDLQGLLSNATNNINQIAKRVNSTGVIYKEDIGDIKKEIEHFSKELWQIHSLLLKRTSETEGE
;
A
#
# COMPACT_ATOMS: atom_id res chain seq x y z
N MET A 1 43.16 19.05 -15.04
CA MET A 1 41.91 18.88 -14.26
C MET A 1 41.65 17.39 -14.14
N ALA A 2 41.37 16.87 -12.95
CA ALA A 2 41.20 15.43 -12.78
C ALA A 2 39.93 14.97 -13.52
N ASN A 3 40.06 13.98 -14.41
CA ASN A 3 38.93 13.34 -15.08
C ASN A 3 38.10 12.59 -14.04
N ARG A 4 37.07 13.26 -13.52
CA ARG A 4 36.10 12.63 -12.61
C ARG A 4 35.03 11.94 -13.44
N ILE A 5 34.56 10.79 -12.96
CA ILE A 5 33.47 10.03 -13.59
C ILE A 5 32.12 10.76 -13.47
N ARG A 6 31.95 11.58 -12.43
CA ARG A 6 30.69 12.27 -12.10
C ARG A 6 30.91 13.79 -12.18
N ASN A 7 30.62 14.37 -13.34
CA ASN A 7 30.85 15.80 -13.64
C ASN A 7 29.57 16.65 -13.64
N GLU A 8 28.40 16.01 -13.78
CA GLU A 8 27.11 16.70 -13.74
C GLU A 8 26.72 17.10 -12.32
N ARG A 9 26.21 18.34 -12.15
CA ARG A 9 25.81 18.90 -10.86
C ARG A 9 24.28 18.99 -10.76
N LEU A 10 23.74 18.45 -9.66
CA LEU A 10 22.35 18.62 -9.25
C LEU A 10 22.30 19.55 -8.03
N GLU A 11 21.48 20.61 -8.09
CA GLU A 11 21.25 21.55 -7.00
C GLU A 11 19.76 21.54 -6.62
N ILE A 12 19.48 21.36 -5.33
CA ILE A 12 18.12 21.27 -4.79
C ILE A 12 17.98 22.32 -3.69
N LYS A 13 16.99 23.21 -3.83
CA LYS A 13 16.64 24.18 -2.79
C LYS A 13 15.63 23.54 -1.84
N LEU A 14 15.88 23.66 -0.54
CA LEU A 14 15.08 23.03 0.52
C LEU A 14 14.76 24.08 1.59
N THR A 15 13.62 23.92 2.27
CA THR A 15 13.37 24.59 3.56
C THR A 15 14.25 23.98 4.65
N GLU A 16 14.34 24.64 5.81
CA GLU A 16 15.05 24.09 6.96
C GLU A 16 14.43 22.77 7.44
N GLU A 17 13.09 22.64 7.42
CA GLU A 17 12.44 21.37 7.80
C GLU A 17 12.76 20.24 6.82
N GLU A 18 12.72 20.52 5.52
CA GLU A 18 13.04 19.53 4.49
C GLU A 18 14.50 19.08 4.59
N LYS A 19 15.42 20.02 4.83
CA LYS A 19 16.85 19.71 5.02
C LYS A 19 17.07 18.83 6.25
N ALA A 20 16.38 19.10 7.36
CA ALA A 20 16.45 18.26 8.55
C ALA A 20 15.96 16.83 8.27
N LEU A 21 14.89 16.69 7.49
CA LEU A 21 14.36 15.38 7.08
C LEU A 21 15.35 14.61 6.20
N PHE A 22 16.02 15.28 5.26
CA PHE A 22 17.06 14.67 4.43
C PHE A 22 18.23 14.15 5.26
N GLU A 23 18.70 14.93 6.23
CA GLU A 23 19.78 14.52 7.12
C GLU A 23 19.39 13.32 8.00
N GLU A 24 18.15 13.31 8.51
CA GLU A 24 17.65 12.18 9.31
C GLU A 24 17.55 10.90 8.48
N LYS A 25 16.97 10.98 7.28
CA LYS A 25 16.88 9.82 6.37
C LYS A 25 18.26 9.33 5.93
N LYS A 26 19.21 10.24 5.69
CA LYS A 26 20.61 9.89 5.39
C LYS A 26 21.24 9.09 6.54
N ARG A 27 21.01 9.51 7.80
CA ARG A 27 21.49 8.84 9.01
C ARG A 27 20.90 7.44 9.14
N LEU A 28 19.59 7.30 8.96
CA LEU A 28 18.91 6.00 8.98
C LEU A 28 19.43 5.05 7.90
N ALA A 29 19.70 5.58 6.70
CA ALA A 29 20.27 4.82 5.59
C ALA A 29 21.79 4.56 5.72
N LYS A 30 22.42 4.99 6.83
CA LYS A 30 23.87 4.84 7.12
C LYS A 30 24.78 5.34 5.98
N CYS A 31 24.36 6.41 5.31
CA CYS A 31 25.09 6.98 4.18
C CYS A 31 26.11 8.04 4.62
N ARG A 32 27.34 7.95 4.09
CA ARG A 32 28.46 8.85 4.46
C ARG A 32 28.25 10.32 4.05
N ASN A 33 27.58 10.57 2.93
CA ASN A 33 27.33 11.92 2.43
C ASN A 33 25.98 12.00 1.71
N MET A 34 25.46 13.23 1.59
CA MET A 34 24.15 13.48 1.00
C MET A 34 24.07 13.05 -0.46
N SER A 35 25.12 13.31 -1.24
CA SER A 35 25.16 12.92 -2.66
C SER A 35 25.09 11.40 -2.85
N HIS A 36 25.71 10.63 -1.95
CA HIS A 36 25.63 9.17 -1.95
C HIS A 36 24.24 8.70 -1.55
N PHE A 37 23.64 9.31 -0.52
CA PHE A 37 22.26 9.00 -0.12
C PHE A 37 21.26 9.24 -1.24
N ILE A 38 21.29 10.40 -1.89
CA ILE A 38 20.36 10.74 -2.99
C ILE A 38 20.54 9.77 -4.16
N ARG A 39 21.78 9.50 -4.58
CA ARG A 39 22.04 8.54 -5.66
C ARG A 39 21.63 7.12 -5.27
N LYS A 40 21.87 6.69 -4.03
CA LYS A 40 21.40 5.42 -3.51
C LYS A 40 19.87 5.33 -3.58
N CYS A 41 19.16 6.37 -3.14
CA CYS A 41 17.71 6.41 -3.19
C CYS A 41 17.14 6.37 -4.61
N VAL A 42 17.76 7.07 -5.56
CA VAL A 42 17.22 7.22 -6.94
C VAL A 42 17.72 6.12 -7.88
N LEU A 43 18.93 5.61 -7.70
CA LEU A 43 19.56 4.66 -8.63
C LEU A 43 19.49 3.20 -8.18
N GLU A 44 19.38 2.90 -6.87
CA GLU A 44 19.35 1.51 -6.41
C GLU A 44 17.93 0.92 -6.34
N LYS A 45 16.89 1.75 -6.28
CA LYS A 45 15.50 1.29 -6.22
C LYS A 45 14.69 1.93 -7.34
N GLU A 46 13.89 1.12 -8.01
CA GLU A 46 12.87 1.63 -8.92
C GLU A 46 11.85 2.46 -8.15
N ILE A 47 11.44 3.59 -8.73
CA ILE A 47 10.40 4.44 -8.18
C ILE A 47 9.07 3.88 -8.67
N TYR A 48 8.31 3.26 -7.76
CA TYR A 48 7.00 2.71 -8.08
C TYR A 48 5.90 3.73 -7.75
N GLN A 49 5.02 3.97 -8.71
CA GLN A 49 3.71 4.53 -8.43
C GLN A 49 2.79 3.36 -8.05
N VAL A 50 2.35 3.33 -6.80
CA VAL A 50 1.39 2.33 -6.33
C VAL A 50 0.00 2.86 -6.61
N ASP A 51 -0.70 2.20 -7.53
CA ASP A 51 -2.13 2.40 -7.68
C ASP A 51 -2.87 1.76 -6.50
N LEU A 52 -3.61 2.57 -5.76
CA LEU A 52 -4.39 2.16 -4.59
C LEU A 52 -5.89 2.02 -4.91
N GLU A 53 -6.32 2.28 -6.14
CA GLU A 53 -7.72 2.11 -6.54
C GLU A 53 -8.29 0.72 -6.23
N PRO A 54 -7.56 -0.40 -6.46
CA PRO A 54 -8.06 -1.73 -6.12
C PRO A 54 -8.37 -1.90 -4.63
N PHE A 55 -7.61 -1.24 -3.74
CA PHE A 55 -7.86 -1.27 -2.30
C PHE A 55 -9.06 -0.41 -1.90
N ARG A 56 -9.31 0.68 -2.62
CA ARG A 56 -10.48 1.54 -2.41
C ARG A 56 -11.77 0.80 -2.79
N ASP A 57 -11.75 0.04 -3.88
CA ASP A 57 -12.89 -0.77 -4.30
C ASP A 57 -13.17 -1.89 -3.29
N LEU A 58 -12.11 -2.55 -2.80
CA LEU A 58 -12.19 -3.54 -1.73
C LEU A 58 -12.79 -2.97 -0.44
N GLN A 59 -12.41 -1.74 -0.07
CA GLN A 59 -12.98 -1.03 1.07
C GLN A 59 -14.48 -0.76 0.87
N GLY A 60 -14.90 -0.40 -0.35
CA GLY A 60 -16.31 -0.23 -0.70
C GLY A 60 -17.12 -1.52 -0.51
N LEU A 61 -16.60 -2.65 -1.00
CA LEU A 61 -17.22 -3.97 -0.81
C LEU A 61 -17.37 -4.32 0.68
N LEU A 62 -16.32 -4.08 1.48
CA LEU A 62 -16.36 -4.35 2.92
C LEU A 62 -17.39 -3.45 3.64
N SER A 63 -17.48 -2.18 3.26
CA SER A 63 -18.45 -1.25 3.85
C SER A 63 -19.88 -1.71 3.57
N ASN A 64 -20.17 -2.13 2.34
CA ASN A 64 -21.47 -2.67 1.95
C ASN A 64 -21.82 -3.92 2.76
N ALA A 65 -20.91 -4.89 2.84
CA ALA A 65 -21.11 -6.11 3.61
C ALA A 65 -21.37 -5.81 5.11
N THR A 66 -20.59 -4.91 5.69
CA THR A 66 -20.75 -4.49 7.10
C THR A 66 -22.10 -3.81 7.32
N ASN A 67 -22.53 -2.96 6.39
CA ASN A 67 -23.82 -2.29 6.46
C ASN A 67 -24.98 -3.29 6.39
N ASN A 68 -24.88 -4.30 5.52
CA ASN A 68 -25.90 -5.34 5.37
C ASN A 68 -25.99 -6.21 6.63
N ILE A 69 -24.85 -6.62 7.19
CA ILE A 69 -24.79 -7.33 8.48
C ILE A 69 -25.43 -6.49 9.59
N ASN A 70 -25.14 -5.19 9.65
CA ASN A 70 -25.72 -4.29 10.66
C ASN A 70 -27.24 -4.16 10.51
N GLN A 71 -27.76 -4.14 9.28
CA GLN A 71 -29.21 -4.12 9.04
C GLN A 71 -29.88 -5.41 9.54
N ILE A 72 -29.28 -6.56 9.26
CA ILE A 72 -29.76 -7.87 9.73
C ILE A 72 -29.73 -7.91 11.26
N ALA A 73 -28.64 -7.46 11.88
CA ALA A 73 -28.53 -7.38 13.34
C ALA A 73 -29.65 -6.50 13.96
N LYS A 74 -29.91 -5.31 13.40
CA LYS A 74 -31.01 -4.43 13.86
C LYS A 74 -32.38 -5.08 13.74
N ARG A 75 -32.64 -5.77 12.62
CA ARG A 75 -33.91 -6.48 12.38
C ARG A 75 -34.08 -7.65 13.35
N VAL A 76 -33.05 -8.47 13.53
CA VAL A 76 -33.05 -9.59 14.48
C VAL A 76 -33.27 -9.08 15.91
N ASN A 77 -32.60 -8.00 16.30
CA ASN A 77 -32.79 -7.40 17.63
C ASN A 77 -34.21 -6.86 17.86
N SER A 78 -34.91 -6.47 16.78
CA SER A 78 -36.28 -5.93 16.87
C SER A 78 -37.35 -7.02 16.79
N THR A 79 -37.12 -8.08 16.02
CA THR A 79 -38.14 -9.12 15.72
C THR A 79 -37.89 -10.46 16.40
N GLY A 80 -36.66 -10.71 16.86
CA GLY A 80 -36.24 -12.00 17.39
C GLY A 80 -36.10 -13.12 16.36
N VAL A 81 -36.31 -12.84 15.07
CA VAL A 81 -36.33 -13.84 13.99
C VAL A 81 -35.17 -13.59 13.03
N ILE A 82 -34.47 -14.67 12.65
CA ILE A 82 -33.43 -14.67 11.63
C ILE A 82 -33.89 -15.48 10.42
N TYR A 83 -33.80 -14.89 9.23
CA TYR A 83 -34.15 -15.57 7.99
C TYR A 83 -32.94 -16.27 7.39
N LYS A 84 -33.16 -17.45 6.80
CA LYS A 84 -32.11 -18.22 6.13
C LYS A 84 -31.54 -17.46 4.92
N GLU A 85 -32.36 -16.65 4.27
CA GLU A 85 -31.99 -15.78 3.14
C GLU A 85 -30.98 -14.71 3.57
N ASP A 86 -31.22 -14.04 4.70
CA ASP A 86 -30.31 -13.04 5.27
C ASP A 86 -28.91 -13.63 5.52
N ILE A 87 -28.83 -14.86 6.05
CA ILE A 87 -27.56 -15.59 6.24
C ILE A 87 -26.91 -15.93 4.89
N GLY A 88 -27.72 -16.33 3.92
CA GLY A 88 -27.27 -16.68 2.57
C GLY A 88 -26.64 -15.49 1.85
N ASP A 89 -27.22 -14.29 1.99
CA ASP A 89 -26.73 -13.09 1.33
C ASP A 89 -25.45 -12.57 1.99
N ILE A 90 -25.35 -12.59 3.33
CA ILE A 90 -24.09 -12.33 4.04
C ILE A 90 -22.98 -13.26 3.54
N LYS A 91 -23.27 -14.55 3.41
CA LYS A 91 -22.28 -15.53 2.96
C LYS A 91 -21.78 -15.22 1.55
N LYS A 92 -22.67 -14.87 0.61
CA LYS A 92 -22.29 -14.50 -0.76
C LYS A 92 -21.40 -13.26 -0.79
N GLU A 93 -21.72 -12.22 -0.02
CA GLU A 93 -20.94 -10.99 0.03
C GLU A 93 -19.54 -11.21 0.61
N ILE A 94 -19.44 -11.99 1.69
CA ILE A 94 -18.14 -12.37 2.28
C ILE A 94 -17.32 -13.24 1.31
N GLU A 95 -17.96 -14.19 0.62
CA GLU A 95 -17.28 -15.01 -0.40
C GLU A 95 -16.75 -14.16 -1.55
N HIS A 96 -17.53 -13.19 -2.03
CA HIS A 96 -17.10 -12.24 -3.06
C HIS A 96 -15.91 -11.40 -2.58
N PHE A 97 -16.01 -10.78 -1.40
CA PHE A 97 -14.93 -10.01 -0.81
C PHE A 97 -13.65 -10.84 -0.65
N SER A 98 -13.77 -12.09 -0.19
CA SER A 98 -12.63 -12.99 0.01
C SER A 98 -11.91 -13.32 -1.30
N LYS A 99 -12.66 -13.46 -2.42
CA LYS A 99 -12.08 -13.67 -3.74
C LYS A 99 -11.27 -12.47 -4.22
N GLU A 100 -11.82 -11.26 -4.08
CA GLU A 100 -11.12 -10.02 -4.48
C GLU A 100 -9.85 -9.81 -3.65
N LEU A 101 -9.94 -10.05 -2.32
CA LEU A 101 -8.78 -10.00 -1.44
C LEU A 101 -7.70 -11.02 -1.85
N TRP A 102 -8.11 -12.25 -2.21
CA TRP A 102 -7.19 -13.30 -2.63
C TRP A 102 -6.47 -12.98 -3.95
N GLN A 103 -7.15 -12.33 -4.89
CA GLN A 103 -6.53 -11.88 -6.15
C GLN A 103 -5.41 -10.88 -5.88
N ILE A 104 -5.66 -9.86 -5.06
CA ILE A 104 -4.64 -8.88 -4.68
C ILE A 104 -3.47 -9.56 -3.95
N HIS A 105 -3.77 -10.45 -3.00
CA HIS A 105 -2.73 -11.18 -2.26
C HIS A 105 -1.86 -12.05 -3.18
N SER A 106 -2.48 -12.74 -4.15
CA SER A 106 -1.77 -13.58 -5.11
C SER A 106 -0.85 -12.77 -6.02
N LEU A 107 -1.30 -11.58 -6.47
CA LEU A 107 -0.49 -10.68 -7.27
C LEU A 107 0.73 -10.15 -6.49
N LEU A 108 0.54 -9.84 -5.20
CA LEU A 108 1.63 -9.40 -4.33
C LEU A 108 2.64 -10.53 -4.09
N LEU A 109 2.18 -11.74 -3.77
CA LEU A 109 3.05 -12.91 -3.59
C LEU A 109 3.89 -13.19 -4.83
N LYS A 110 3.27 -13.15 -6.02
CA LYS A 110 3.97 -13.37 -7.28
C LYS A 110 5.11 -12.36 -7.48
N ARG A 111 4.85 -11.07 -7.23
CA ARG A 111 5.88 -10.04 -7.33
C ARG A 111 7.02 -10.23 -6.32
N THR A 112 6.72 -10.61 -5.09
CA THR A 112 7.76 -10.87 -4.07
C THR A 112 8.65 -12.05 -4.48
N SER A 113 8.07 -13.12 -5.04
CA SER A 113 8.87 -14.26 -5.52
C SER A 113 9.75 -13.95 -6.72
N GLU A 114 9.34 -12.99 -7.56
CA GLU A 114 10.14 -12.52 -8.71
C GLU A 114 11.30 -11.61 -8.27
N THR A 115 11.18 -10.91 -7.13
CA THR A 115 12.23 -10.03 -6.60
C THR A 115 13.27 -10.72 -5.71
N GLU A 116 12.98 -11.92 -5.19
CA GLU A 116 13.95 -12.74 -4.43
C GLU A 116 14.79 -13.68 -5.32
N GLY A 117 14.48 -13.74 -6.62
CA GLY A 117 15.17 -14.57 -7.62
C GLY A 117 16.28 -13.87 -8.43
N GLU A 118 16.51 -12.57 -8.20
CA GLU A 118 17.60 -11.76 -8.77
C GLU A 118 18.61 -11.33 -7.68
#